data_AF-A0A1B6JPI8-F1
#
_entry.id   AF-A0A1B6JPI8-F1
#
_cell.length_a   1.000
_cell.length_b   1.000
_cell.length_c   1.000
_cell.angle_alpha   90.00
_cell.angle_beta   90.00
_cell.angle_gamma   90.00
#
_symmetry.space_group_name_H-M   'P 1'
#
loop_
_entity.id
_entity.type
_entity.pdbx_description
1 polymer ?
#
loop_
_entity_poly.entity_id
_entity_poly.type
_entity_poly.pdbx_seq_one_letter_code
_entity_poly.pdbx_strand_id
1 'polypeptide(L)'
;MADGRKAGSSGGRYLYKRRAKKSKPVEIEISDSSSDSNEDNEPPISFPSTVPPSKSTTTPMPPTSENPTTTMECPVCLQPCIHPARLPCGHIFCFLCLKGIAQQCKRCAMCRQEISPDYLDRPDLLQAPDSQNEKEAETFEDGYQWFYEGRNGWWKFDDRLTRDLEEVRELGLDKLETLICGTLYVIDLQALVQYNKETPWRRRRIKRDLAANVIIKGVAGIR
;
A
#
# COMPACT_ATOMS: atom_id res chain seq x y z
N MET A 1 14.97 13.80 -42.41
CA MET A 1 14.03 12.66 -42.59
C MET A 1 14.79 11.39 -42.24
N ALA A 2 14.36 10.43 -41.43
CA ALA A 2 13.09 10.07 -40.81
C ALA A 2 13.42 9.25 -39.53
N ASP A 3 12.75 9.51 -38.40
CA ASP A 3 11.74 8.66 -37.72
C ASP A 3 12.18 7.27 -37.24
N GLY A 4 11.94 7.00 -35.95
CA GLY A 4 12.11 5.68 -35.34
C GLY A 4 11.64 5.62 -33.88
N ARG A 5 10.33 5.82 -33.66
CA ARG A 5 9.65 5.62 -32.36
C ARG A 5 9.80 4.16 -31.91
N LYS A 6 10.15 3.91 -30.65
CA LYS A 6 9.95 2.60 -30.00
C LYS A 6 8.87 2.70 -28.93
N ALA A 7 7.90 1.82 -29.09
CA ALA A 7 6.68 1.70 -28.31
C ALA A 7 6.95 1.21 -26.89
N GLY A 8 6.19 1.76 -25.95
CA GLY A 8 6.10 1.26 -24.58
C GLY A 8 5.40 -0.09 -24.53
N SER A 9 5.85 -0.93 -23.58
CA SER A 9 5.17 -2.15 -23.19
C SER A 9 4.63 -1.98 -21.78
N SER A 10 3.31 -2.06 -21.71
CA SER A 10 2.43 -1.97 -20.56
C SER A 10 2.44 -3.23 -19.70
N GLY A 11 2.37 -3.09 -18.38
CA GLY A 11 1.89 -4.18 -17.51
C GLY A 11 2.11 -3.93 -16.02
N GLY A 12 1.03 -3.67 -15.27
CA GLY A 12 1.06 -3.64 -13.80
C GLY A 12 0.03 -2.72 -13.15
N ARG A 13 -1.24 -2.77 -13.59
CA ARG A 13 -2.35 -2.00 -13.00
C ARG A 13 -2.72 -2.56 -11.62
N TYR A 14 -2.55 -1.79 -10.55
CA TYR A 14 -3.30 -1.97 -9.30
C TYR A 14 -3.76 -0.63 -8.72
N LEU A 15 -4.65 0.05 -9.45
CA LEU A 15 -5.44 1.15 -8.92
C LEU A 15 -6.57 0.58 -8.08
N TYR A 16 -6.54 0.78 -6.76
CA TYR A 16 -7.75 0.69 -5.95
C TYR A 16 -8.68 1.85 -6.35
N LYS A 17 -9.52 1.62 -7.36
CA LYS A 17 -10.52 2.61 -7.77
C LYS A 17 -11.61 2.72 -6.71
N ARG A 18 -11.46 3.63 -5.75
CA ARG A 18 -12.62 4.19 -5.04
C ARG A 18 -13.11 5.43 -5.79
N ARG A 19 -14.24 5.24 -6.47
CA ARG A 19 -14.95 6.25 -7.25
C ARG A 19 -15.39 7.39 -6.33
N ALA A 20 -14.72 8.54 -6.40
CA ALA A 20 -15.19 9.77 -5.76
C ALA A 20 -16.47 10.23 -6.47
N LYS A 21 -17.65 9.93 -5.91
CA LYS A 21 -18.91 10.48 -6.38
C LYS A 21 -19.02 11.92 -5.86
N LYS A 22 -19.03 12.90 -6.76
CA LYS A 22 -19.53 14.26 -6.48
C LYS A 22 -21.02 14.14 -6.18
N SER A 23 -21.44 14.29 -4.93
CA SER A 23 -22.85 14.43 -4.57
C SER A 23 -23.23 15.91 -4.58
N LYS A 24 -24.13 16.28 -5.50
CA LYS A 24 -24.91 17.53 -5.46
C LYS A 24 -25.96 17.46 -4.33
N PRO A 25 -26.45 18.60 -3.81
CA PRO A 25 -27.51 18.60 -2.82
C PRO A 25 -28.84 18.20 -3.49
N VAL A 26 -29.67 17.43 -2.77
CA VAL A 26 -31.05 17.14 -3.17
C VAL A 26 -31.94 17.65 -2.05
N GLU A 27 -32.80 18.61 -2.37
CA GLU A 27 -33.95 19.01 -1.57
C GLU A 27 -35.15 18.12 -1.92
N ILE A 28 -35.69 17.48 -0.87
CA ILE A 28 -37.10 17.33 -0.44
C ILE A 28 -38.17 17.00 -1.50
N GLU A 29 -38.93 15.91 -1.26
CA GLU A 29 -40.39 15.96 -1.02
C GLU A 29 -40.92 14.58 -0.57
N ILE A 30 -41.78 14.60 0.45
CA ILE A 30 -42.46 13.45 1.05
C ILE A 30 -43.87 13.39 0.43
N SER A 31 -44.27 12.21 -0.05
CA SER A 31 -45.70 11.89 -0.25
C SER A 31 -45.94 10.38 -0.11
N ASP A 32 -46.83 10.03 0.80
CA ASP A 32 -47.44 8.72 1.02
C ASP A 32 -48.20 8.21 -0.22
N SER A 33 -48.24 6.88 -0.42
CA SER A 33 -49.48 6.05 -0.47
C SER A 33 -49.30 4.64 -1.11
N SER A 34 -49.50 3.62 -0.25
CA SER A 34 -50.30 2.36 -0.40
C SER A 34 -50.20 1.37 -1.58
N SER A 35 -50.07 0.08 -1.20
CA SER A 35 -50.69 -1.19 -1.75
C SER A 35 -50.33 -1.63 -3.19
N ASP A 36 -50.19 -2.90 -3.58
CA ASP A 36 -50.70 -4.17 -3.07
C ASP A 36 -49.95 -5.38 -3.69
N SER A 37 -49.90 -6.49 -2.93
CA SER A 37 -50.03 -7.93 -3.29
C SER A 37 -49.25 -8.66 -4.42
N ASN A 38 -48.78 -9.87 -4.03
CA ASN A 38 -48.69 -11.16 -4.78
C ASN A 38 -47.48 -11.40 -5.72
N GLU A 39 -47.06 -12.62 -6.02
CA GLU A 39 -46.91 -13.94 -5.36
C GLU A 39 -46.04 -14.76 -6.36
N ASP A 40 -45.42 -15.85 -5.91
CA ASP A 40 -44.96 -17.01 -6.71
C ASP A 40 -43.64 -17.02 -7.54
N ASN A 41 -42.64 -17.70 -6.95
CA ASN A 41 -42.14 -19.04 -7.34
C ASN A 41 -41.54 -19.30 -8.75
N GLU A 42 -40.21 -19.48 -8.87
CA GLU A 42 -39.54 -20.47 -9.76
C GLU A 42 -38.01 -20.58 -9.49
N PRO A 43 -37.27 -21.62 -9.97
CA PRO A 43 -36.41 -22.50 -9.17
C PRO A 43 -34.89 -22.38 -9.54
N PRO A 44 -33.96 -23.20 -8.98
CA PRO A 44 -32.52 -22.91 -9.06
C PRO A 44 -31.90 -23.28 -10.41
N ILE A 45 -31.13 -22.35 -10.97
CA ILE A 45 -30.41 -22.51 -12.25
C ILE A 45 -29.21 -23.44 -12.04
N SER A 46 -29.29 -24.64 -12.61
CA SER A 46 -28.21 -25.61 -12.76
C SER A 46 -27.23 -25.18 -13.86
N PHE A 47 -25.93 -25.14 -13.57
CA PHE A 47 -24.87 -24.90 -14.55
C PHE A 47 -24.38 -26.22 -15.17
N PRO A 48 -24.49 -26.44 -16.49
CA PRO A 48 -23.79 -27.54 -17.15
C PRO A 48 -22.34 -27.15 -17.45
N SER A 49 -21.43 -27.95 -16.88
CA SER A 49 -20.02 -28.03 -17.21
C SER A 49 -19.83 -28.88 -18.47
N THR A 50 -19.37 -28.29 -19.57
CA THR A 50 -18.74 -29.06 -20.67
C THR A 50 -17.84 -28.14 -21.50
N VAL A 51 -16.52 -28.22 -21.28
CA VAL A 51 -15.52 -27.75 -22.25
C VAL A 51 -14.74 -28.97 -22.73
N PRO A 52 -14.63 -29.23 -24.05
CA PRO A 52 -13.90 -30.36 -24.59
C PRO A 52 -12.37 -30.14 -24.61
N PRO A 53 -11.57 -31.22 -24.69
CA PRO A 53 -10.12 -31.16 -24.58
C PRO A 53 -9.46 -30.85 -25.93
N SER A 54 -8.52 -29.89 -25.94
CA SER A 54 -7.69 -29.59 -27.11
C SER A 54 -6.22 -29.71 -26.77
N LYS A 55 -5.51 -30.35 -27.71
CA LYS A 55 -4.23 -31.05 -27.58
C LYS A 55 -3.02 -30.14 -27.41
N SER A 56 -2.04 -30.73 -26.73
CA SER A 56 -0.65 -30.33 -26.54
C SER A 56 0.13 -30.16 -27.85
N THR A 57 0.85 -29.03 -27.96
CA THR A 57 2.05 -28.93 -28.79
C THR A 57 3.16 -28.30 -27.95
N THR A 58 4.17 -29.12 -27.69
CA THR A 58 5.38 -28.83 -26.93
C THR A 58 6.29 -27.89 -27.71
N THR A 59 6.81 -26.85 -27.06
CA THR A 59 8.00 -26.12 -27.52
C THR A 59 8.88 -25.86 -26.30
N PRO A 60 10.21 -26.08 -26.35
CA PRO A 60 11.06 -25.96 -25.18
C PRO A 60 11.33 -24.49 -24.87
N MET A 61 10.93 -24.03 -23.68
CA MET A 61 11.34 -22.74 -23.15
C MET A 61 12.83 -22.79 -22.73
N PRO A 62 13.58 -21.69 -22.91
CA PRO A 62 14.96 -21.60 -22.43
C PRO A 62 14.98 -21.63 -20.89
N PRO A 63 16.07 -22.11 -20.26
CA PRO A 63 16.22 -22.04 -18.81
C PRO A 63 16.42 -20.58 -18.42
N THR A 64 15.35 -19.90 -18.05
CA THR A 64 15.46 -18.63 -17.32
C THR A 64 16.01 -19.01 -15.96
N SER A 65 17.19 -18.48 -15.61
CA SER A 65 17.75 -18.58 -14.28
C SER A 65 16.91 -17.70 -13.34
N GLU A 66 15.76 -18.22 -12.96
CA GLU A 66 14.91 -17.62 -11.95
C GLU A 66 15.58 -17.95 -10.61
N ASN A 67 16.31 -17.00 -10.04
CA ASN A 67 16.52 -17.02 -8.60
C ASN A 67 15.12 -16.80 -8.00
N PRO A 68 14.48 -17.78 -7.33
CA PRO A 68 13.25 -17.51 -6.63
C PRO A 68 13.60 -16.71 -5.38
N THR A 69 13.76 -15.39 -5.52
CA THR A 69 13.61 -14.48 -4.40
C THR A 69 12.15 -14.60 -3.97
N THR A 70 11.91 -15.55 -3.08
CA THR A 70 10.63 -15.84 -2.45
C THR A 70 10.24 -14.61 -1.63
N THR A 71 9.58 -13.66 -2.28
CA THR A 71 9.08 -12.46 -1.62
C THR A 71 7.95 -12.89 -0.68
N MET A 72 8.13 -12.68 0.62
CA MET A 72 7.12 -13.00 1.61
C MET A 72 5.93 -12.05 1.46
N GLU A 73 4.72 -12.57 1.32
CA GLU A 73 3.50 -11.76 1.25
C GLU A 73 2.92 -11.48 2.64
N CYS A 74 2.47 -10.25 2.85
CA CYS A 74 1.86 -9.83 4.10
C CYS A 74 0.37 -10.21 4.11
N PRO A 75 -0.12 -10.98 5.10
CA PRO A 75 -1.51 -11.42 5.16
C PRO A 75 -2.51 -10.29 5.50
N VAL A 76 -2.02 -9.09 5.83
CA VAL A 76 -2.85 -7.93 6.18
C VAL A 76 -3.15 -7.07 4.97
N CYS A 77 -2.12 -6.74 4.18
CA CYS A 77 -2.29 -5.93 2.98
C CYS A 77 -2.33 -6.76 1.69
N LEU A 78 -2.05 -8.07 1.75
CA LEU A 78 -2.02 -9.00 0.61
C LEU A 78 -1.04 -8.56 -0.48
N GLN A 79 0.12 -8.06 -0.06
CA GLN A 79 1.18 -7.54 -0.93
C GLN A 79 2.55 -7.99 -0.40
N PRO A 80 3.62 -7.94 -1.22
CA PRO A 80 4.98 -8.21 -0.75
C PRO A 80 5.33 -7.38 0.49
N CYS A 81 5.95 -8.04 1.48
CA CYS A 81 6.28 -7.44 2.75
C CYS A 81 7.28 -6.29 2.59
N ILE A 82 6.98 -5.16 3.24
CA ILE A 82 7.93 -4.06 3.39
C ILE A 82 8.41 -4.05 4.83
N HIS A 83 9.73 -4.17 4.99
CA HIS A 83 10.38 -4.39 6.28
C HIS A 83 9.70 -5.52 7.06
N PRO A 84 9.87 -6.78 6.62
CA PRO A 84 9.19 -7.93 7.23
C PRO A 84 9.57 -8.06 8.71
N ALA A 85 8.57 -8.02 9.59
CA ALA A 85 8.72 -8.16 11.04
C ALA A 85 8.06 -9.44 11.53
N ARG A 86 8.76 -10.23 12.34
CA ARG A 86 8.29 -11.51 12.88
C ARG A 86 7.84 -11.36 14.34
N LEU A 87 6.60 -11.72 14.62
CA LEU A 87 6.09 -11.77 16.00
C LEU A 87 6.66 -12.98 16.76
N PRO A 88 6.65 -12.97 18.11
CA PRO A 88 7.03 -14.14 18.92
C PRO A 88 6.24 -15.42 18.62
N CYS A 89 5.03 -15.27 18.05
CA CYS A 89 4.20 -16.39 17.59
C CYS A 89 4.62 -16.97 16.23
N GLY A 90 5.68 -16.44 15.60
CA GLY A 90 6.23 -16.88 14.32
C GLY A 90 5.64 -16.23 13.07
N HIS A 91 4.50 -15.53 13.19
CA HIS A 91 3.84 -14.89 12.03
C HIS A 91 4.55 -13.61 11.59
N ILE A 92 4.54 -13.35 10.29
CA ILE A 92 5.31 -12.29 9.62
C ILE A 92 4.36 -11.31 8.93
N PHE A 93 4.65 -10.01 9.06
CA PHE A 93 3.87 -8.92 8.47
C PHE A 93 4.79 -7.79 8.00
N CYS A 94 4.29 -6.87 7.18
CA CYS A 94 4.95 -5.56 7.01
C CYS A 94 5.04 -4.86 8.37
N PHE A 95 6.15 -4.17 8.65
CA PHE A 95 6.30 -3.41 9.90
C PHE A 95 5.14 -2.42 10.14
N LEU A 96 4.72 -1.67 9.11
CA LEU A 96 3.61 -0.71 9.24
C LEU A 96 2.25 -1.39 9.43
N CYS A 97 2.04 -2.58 8.86
CA CYS A 97 0.82 -3.37 9.11
C CYS A 97 0.80 -3.88 10.56
N LEU A 98 1.93 -4.43 11.01
CA LEU A 98 2.09 -4.91 12.37
C LEU A 98 1.90 -3.81 13.40
N LYS A 99 2.46 -2.62 13.12
CA LYS A 99 2.29 -1.43 13.95
C LYS A 99 0.83 -1.02 14.06
N GLY A 100 0.08 -1.05 12.96
CA GLY A 100 -1.37 -0.83 12.98
C GLY A 100 -2.11 -1.85 13.86
N ILE A 101 -1.81 -3.14 13.68
CA ILE A 101 -2.40 -4.22 14.48
C ILE A 101 -2.08 -4.03 15.97
N ALA A 102 -0.83 -3.75 16.31
CA ALA A 102 -0.38 -3.56 17.70
C ALA A 102 -1.06 -2.34 18.35
N GLN A 103 -1.36 -1.28 17.59
CA GLN A 103 -2.04 -0.09 18.10
C GLN A 103 -3.55 -0.29 18.29
N GLN A 104 -4.20 -1.03 17.39
CA GLN A 104 -5.66 -1.16 17.36
C GLN A 104 -6.15 -2.42 18.09
N CYS A 105 -5.59 -3.59 17.76
CA CYS A 105 -6.10 -4.89 18.21
C CYS A 105 -5.23 -5.55 19.29
N LYS A 106 -3.93 -5.24 19.34
CA LYS A 106 -2.93 -5.81 20.28
C LYS A 106 -2.79 -7.33 20.22
N ARG A 107 -3.27 -7.96 19.16
CA ARG A 107 -3.28 -9.42 18.95
C ARG A 107 -2.88 -9.75 17.52
N CYS A 108 -2.12 -10.82 17.34
CA CYS A 108 -1.71 -11.31 16.02
C CYS A 108 -2.92 -11.55 15.12
N ALA A 109 -2.90 -11.04 13.89
CA ALA A 109 -4.01 -11.18 12.95
C ALA A 109 -4.22 -12.64 12.47
N MET A 110 -3.23 -13.52 12.65
CA MET A 110 -3.30 -14.92 12.20
C MET A 110 -3.69 -15.88 13.34
N CYS A 111 -2.98 -15.83 14.47
CA CYS A 111 -3.21 -16.77 15.59
C CYS A 111 -3.84 -16.15 16.84
N ARG A 112 -4.13 -14.84 16.84
CA ARG A 112 -4.74 -14.10 17.96
C ARG A 112 -3.92 -14.07 19.26
N GLN A 113 -2.67 -14.53 19.24
CA GLN A 113 -1.73 -14.40 20.34
C GLN A 113 -1.47 -12.91 20.63
N GLU A 114 -1.37 -12.56 21.91
CA GLU A 114 -1.15 -11.18 22.34
C GLU A 114 0.22 -10.65 21.88
N ILE A 115 0.23 -9.39 21.47
CA ILE A 115 1.43 -8.67 21.06
C ILE A 115 1.85 -7.82 22.25
N SER A 116 3.09 -8.03 22.74
CA SER A 116 3.64 -7.23 23.83
C SER A 116 3.62 -5.74 23.46
N PRO A 117 3.20 -4.83 24.37
CA PRO A 117 3.23 -3.38 24.14
C PRO A 117 4.61 -2.87 23.72
N ASP A 118 5.67 -3.48 24.25
CA ASP A 118 7.06 -3.05 24.04
C ASP A 118 7.68 -3.66 22.77
N TYR A 119 6.97 -4.53 22.06
CA TYR A 119 7.49 -5.18 20.85
C TYR A 119 7.91 -4.16 19.78
N LEU A 120 7.18 -3.06 19.65
CA LEU A 120 7.48 -2.02 18.64
C LEU A 120 8.76 -1.24 18.93
N ASP A 121 9.28 -1.29 20.15
CA ASP A 121 10.54 -0.62 20.49
C ASP A 121 11.76 -1.38 19.97
N ARG A 122 11.66 -2.72 19.85
CA ARG A 122 12.70 -3.60 19.33
C ARG A 122 12.09 -4.76 18.51
N PRO A 123 11.55 -4.48 17.31
CA PRO A 123 10.95 -5.52 16.47
C PRO A 123 12.00 -6.49 15.93
N ASP A 124 11.62 -7.77 15.78
CA ASP A 124 12.44 -8.77 15.08
C ASP A 124 12.26 -8.60 13.57
N LEU A 125 13.15 -7.82 12.93
CA LEU A 125 13.16 -7.57 11.49
C LEU A 125 13.98 -8.64 10.76
N LEU A 126 13.36 -9.34 9.81
CA LEU A 126 13.96 -10.51 9.15
C LEU A 126 15.01 -10.16 8.09
N GLN A 127 14.95 -8.94 7.56
CA GLN A 127 15.98 -8.37 6.70
C GLN A 127 16.41 -7.08 7.38
N ALA A 128 17.56 -7.12 8.05
CA ALA A 128 18.26 -5.90 8.36
C ALA A 128 18.61 -5.25 7.02
N PRO A 129 18.39 -3.93 6.84
CA PRO A 129 18.94 -3.28 5.67
C PRO A 129 20.47 -3.50 5.72
N ASP A 130 21.05 -4.05 4.66
CA ASP A 130 22.50 -4.26 4.64
C ASP A 130 23.16 -2.88 4.74
N SER A 131 24.05 -2.68 5.71
CA SER A 131 24.65 -1.36 5.98
C SER A 131 25.46 -0.78 4.81
N GLN A 132 25.68 -1.57 3.75
CA GLN A 132 26.26 -1.14 2.47
C GLN A 132 25.18 -0.80 1.42
N ASN A 133 24.03 -1.48 1.41
CA ASN A 133 22.86 -1.13 0.57
C ASN A 133 22.03 0.04 1.15
N GLU A 134 22.21 0.42 2.41
CA GLU A 134 21.50 1.55 3.02
C GLU A 134 21.82 2.91 2.36
N LYS A 135 23.04 3.07 1.84
CA LYS A 135 23.43 4.27 1.07
C LYS A 135 22.94 4.21 -0.39
N GLU A 136 22.66 3.02 -0.89
CA GLU A 136 22.14 2.74 -2.24
C GLU A 136 20.66 2.31 -2.19
N ALA A 137 19.93 2.67 -1.12
CA ALA A 137 18.53 2.34 -0.96
C ALA A 137 17.70 3.10 -1.99
N GLU A 138 17.64 2.54 -3.22
CA GLU A 138 16.89 2.96 -4.41
C GLU A 138 16.43 4.42 -4.30
N THR A 139 17.38 5.34 -4.33
CA THR A 139 17.03 6.72 -4.64
C THR A 139 16.42 6.71 -6.03
N PHE A 140 15.48 7.60 -6.30
CA PHE A 140 15.07 7.83 -7.69
C PHE A 140 16.31 8.21 -8.53
N GLU A 141 16.22 8.11 -9.85
CA GLU A 141 17.34 8.39 -10.76
C GLU A 141 18.00 9.76 -10.52
N ASP A 142 17.24 10.71 -9.97
CA ASP A 142 17.69 12.06 -9.63
C ASP A 142 18.25 12.21 -8.20
N GLY A 143 18.33 11.13 -7.42
CA GLY A 143 18.86 11.11 -6.05
C GLY A 143 17.89 11.60 -4.97
N TYR A 144 16.63 11.90 -5.32
CA TYR A 144 15.65 12.42 -4.38
C TYR A 144 14.92 11.32 -3.60
N GLN A 145 14.33 11.72 -2.49
CA GLN A 145 13.52 10.86 -1.64
C GLN A 145 12.47 11.68 -0.86
N TRP A 146 11.42 11.01 -0.40
CA TRP A 146 10.36 11.62 0.39
C TRP A 146 10.55 11.40 1.90
N PHE A 147 10.33 12.47 2.65
CA PHE A 147 10.50 12.50 4.10
C PHE A 147 9.29 13.10 4.81
N TYR A 148 9.06 12.68 6.05
CA TYR A 148 8.09 13.29 6.96
C TYR A 148 8.70 13.65 8.30
N GLU A 149 8.15 14.70 8.90
CA GLU A 149 8.62 15.24 10.16
C GLU A 149 8.27 14.31 11.33
N GLY A 150 9.29 14.01 12.13
CA GLY A 150 9.16 13.41 13.45
C GLY A 150 9.53 14.39 14.56
N ARG A 151 9.61 13.87 15.79
CA ARG A 151 10.19 14.63 16.91
C ARG A 151 11.67 14.89 16.61
N ASN A 152 12.03 16.15 16.41
CA ASN A 152 13.40 16.63 16.19
C ASN A 152 14.13 15.85 15.07
N GLY A 153 13.57 15.84 13.87
CA GLY A 153 14.23 15.26 12.69
C GLY A 153 13.27 14.65 11.68
N TRP A 154 13.84 14.07 10.64
CA TRP A 154 13.10 13.54 9.49
C TRP A 154 13.14 12.03 9.45
N TRP A 155 12.05 11.44 8.97
CA TRP A 155 11.93 10.02 8.67
C TRP A 155 11.72 9.85 7.18
N LYS A 156 12.34 8.83 6.58
CA LYS A 156 12.02 8.41 5.21
C LYS A 156 10.66 7.70 5.22
N PHE A 157 9.84 7.96 4.19
CA PHE A 157 8.67 7.11 3.92
C PHE A 157 9.12 5.70 3.51
N ASP A 158 8.24 4.71 3.63
CA ASP A 158 8.51 3.37 3.11
C ASP A 158 8.45 3.35 1.58
N ASP A 159 9.12 2.38 0.96
CA ASP A 159 9.33 2.39 -0.49
C ASP A 159 8.03 2.28 -1.32
N ARG A 160 6.95 1.73 -0.77
CA ARG A 160 5.65 1.73 -1.47
C ARG A 160 5.02 3.11 -1.45
N LEU A 161 4.94 3.74 -0.28
CA LEU A 161 4.37 5.07 -0.17
C LEU A 161 5.21 6.13 -0.90
N THR A 162 6.53 5.98 -0.89
CA THR A 162 7.44 6.79 -1.70
C THR A 162 7.08 6.73 -3.20
N ARG A 163 6.82 5.54 -3.75
CA ARG A 163 6.43 5.38 -5.15
C ARG A 163 5.06 6.00 -5.44
N ASP A 164 4.09 5.80 -4.55
CA ASP A 164 2.75 6.40 -4.69
C ASP A 164 2.84 7.94 -4.69
N LEU A 165 3.69 8.53 -3.85
CA LEU A 165 3.93 9.99 -3.81
C LEU A 165 4.58 10.51 -5.08
N GLU A 166 5.50 9.73 -5.67
CA GLU A 166 6.17 10.07 -6.92
C GLU A 166 5.16 10.12 -8.07
N GLU A 167 4.32 9.09 -8.21
CA GLU A 167 3.29 9.01 -9.24
C GLU A 167 2.29 10.18 -9.13
N VAL A 168 1.82 10.48 -7.92
CA VAL A 168 0.90 11.61 -7.67
C VAL A 168 1.54 12.93 -8.08
N ARG A 169 2.82 13.13 -7.79
CA ARG A 169 3.54 14.34 -8.20
C ARG A 169 3.70 14.42 -9.72
N GLU A 170 4.11 13.33 -10.37
CA GLU A 170 4.30 13.29 -11.82
C GLU A 170 3.01 13.52 -12.60
N LEU A 171 1.88 13.04 -12.06
CA LEU A 171 0.54 13.30 -12.60
C LEU A 171 0.03 14.72 -12.29
N GLY A 172 0.76 15.51 -11.51
CA GLY A 172 0.35 16.87 -11.12
C GLY A 172 -0.87 16.90 -10.20
N LEU A 173 -1.06 15.87 -9.37
CA LEU A 173 -2.12 15.81 -8.38
C LEU A 173 -1.66 16.43 -7.06
N ASP A 174 -2.55 17.17 -6.40
CA ASP A 174 -2.19 17.90 -5.17
C ASP A 174 -2.26 17.03 -3.90
N LYS A 175 -3.03 15.94 -3.92
CA LYS A 175 -3.36 15.17 -2.71
C LYS A 175 -3.37 13.67 -2.97
N LEU A 176 -2.83 12.92 -2.01
CA LEU A 176 -2.89 11.46 -1.92
C LEU A 176 -3.64 11.06 -0.65
N GLU A 177 -4.64 10.18 -0.75
CA GLU A 177 -5.24 9.52 0.40
C GLU A 177 -4.65 8.11 0.55
N THR A 178 -4.13 7.77 1.73
CA THR A 178 -3.46 6.48 1.95
C THR A 178 -3.63 5.99 3.39
N LEU A 179 -3.46 4.69 3.60
CA LEU A 179 -3.48 4.08 4.93
C LEU A 179 -2.06 4.03 5.51
N ILE A 180 -1.88 4.63 6.69
CA ILE A 180 -0.64 4.54 7.47
C ILE A 180 -0.98 3.90 8.81
N CYS A 181 -0.43 2.72 9.08
CA CYS A 181 -0.71 1.93 10.30
C CYS A 181 -2.23 1.73 10.53
N GLY A 182 -2.97 1.41 9.47
CA GLY A 182 -4.42 1.18 9.54
C GLY A 182 -5.28 2.43 9.76
N THR A 183 -4.70 3.63 9.66
CA THR A 183 -5.42 4.90 9.79
C THR A 183 -5.36 5.67 8.48
N LEU A 184 -6.45 6.35 8.10
CA LEU A 184 -6.54 7.09 6.84
C LEU A 184 -5.88 8.46 6.96
N TYR A 185 -4.85 8.70 6.15
CA TYR A 185 -4.13 9.96 6.05
C TYR A 185 -4.38 10.61 4.70
N VAL A 186 -4.35 11.95 4.71
CA VAL A 186 -4.20 12.76 3.52
C VAL A 186 -2.78 13.32 3.51
N ILE A 187 -2.09 13.14 2.40
CA ILE A 187 -0.80 13.76 2.11
C ILE A 187 -1.04 14.83 1.06
N ASP A 188 -0.84 16.09 1.45
CA ASP A 188 -1.03 17.27 0.63
C ASP A 188 0.33 17.73 0.10
N LEU A 189 0.56 17.51 -1.19
CA LEU A 189 1.81 17.82 -1.87
C LEU A 189 1.95 19.33 -2.13
N GLN A 190 0.83 20.06 -2.24
CA GLN A 190 0.84 21.51 -2.42
C GLN A 190 1.24 22.22 -1.12
N ALA A 191 0.62 21.83 0.00
CA ALA A 191 0.91 22.38 1.31
C ALA A 191 2.10 21.72 2.02
N LEU A 192 2.68 20.67 1.43
CA LEU A 192 3.79 19.88 1.98
C LEU A 192 3.52 19.39 3.41
N VAL A 193 2.34 18.81 3.63
CA VAL A 193 1.93 18.29 4.94
C VAL A 193 1.15 16.98 4.81
N GLN A 194 1.31 16.10 5.80
CA GLN A 194 0.41 14.98 6.03
C GLN A 194 -0.45 15.20 7.27
N TYR A 195 -1.68 14.69 7.26
CA TYR A 195 -2.58 14.73 8.41
C TYR A 195 -3.56 13.56 8.42
N ASN A 196 -4.00 13.15 9.60
CA ASN A 196 -5.06 12.15 9.74
C ASN A 196 -6.39 12.79 9.29
N LYS A 197 -7.15 12.08 8.44
CA LYS A 197 -8.42 12.55 7.90
C LYS A 197 -9.47 12.83 8.98
N GLU A 198 -9.43 12.10 10.10
CA GLU A 198 -10.32 12.29 11.25
C GLU A 198 -9.87 13.43 12.17
N THR A 199 -8.56 13.74 12.22
CA THR A 199 -8.02 14.83 13.04
C THR A 199 -7.10 15.77 12.23
N PRO A 200 -7.64 16.59 11.32
CA PRO A 200 -6.83 17.34 10.35
C PRO A 200 -5.92 18.42 10.94
N TRP A 201 -6.16 18.86 12.19
CA TRP A 201 -5.34 19.83 12.88
C TRP A 201 -3.98 19.27 13.33
N ARG A 202 -3.85 17.94 13.47
CA ARG A 202 -2.57 17.29 13.75
C ARG A 202 -1.85 17.01 12.43
N ARG A 203 -0.87 17.87 12.13
CA ARG A 203 -0.14 17.85 10.86
C ARG A 203 1.33 17.57 11.09
N ARG A 204 1.97 16.92 10.13
CA ARG A 204 3.43 16.80 10.05
C ARG A 204 3.87 17.35 8.71
N ARG A 205 4.97 18.10 8.70
CA ARG A 205 5.55 18.53 7.42
C ARG A 205 6.08 17.33 6.67
N ILE A 206 6.00 17.40 5.35
CA ILE A 206 6.65 16.46 4.45
C ILE A 206 7.57 17.25 3.51
N LYS A 207 8.54 16.57 2.91
CA LYS A 207 9.37 17.17 1.86
C LYS A 207 9.90 16.11 0.91
N ARG A 208 10.18 16.53 -0.31
CA ARG A 208 11.03 15.82 -1.26
C ARG A 208 12.39 16.50 -1.26
N ASP A 209 13.46 15.76 -1.04
CA ASP A 209 14.81 16.33 -0.95
C ASP A 209 15.84 15.31 -1.40
N LEU A 210 17.06 15.75 -1.69
CA LEU A 210 18.17 14.86 -2.01
C LEU A 210 18.48 13.98 -0.80
N ALA A 211 18.54 12.67 -0.99
CA ALA A 211 18.76 11.72 0.11
C ALA A 211 20.08 12.00 0.85
N ALA A 212 21.11 12.43 0.14
CA ALA A 212 22.41 12.80 0.69
C ALA A 212 22.37 14.05 1.62
N ASN A 213 21.36 14.92 1.48
CA ASN A 213 21.28 16.18 2.22
C ASN A 213 20.48 16.08 3.52
N VAL A 214 19.80 14.95 3.76
CA VAL A 214 18.88 14.80 4.88
C VAL A 214 19.42 13.77 5.88
N ILE A 215 19.71 14.24 7.10
CA ILE A 215 19.96 13.35 8.22
C ILE A 215 18.64 12.72 8.64
N ILE A 216 18.48 11.44 8.33
CA ILE A 216 17.28 10.66 8.67
C ILE A 216 17.46 9.90 9.98
N LYS A 217 16.36 9.76 10.71
CA LYS A 217 16.28 8.94 11.93
C LYS A 217 16.07 7.45 11.64
N GLY A 218 15.78 7.12 10.37
CA GLY A 218 15.39 5.80 9.90
C GLY A 218 14.22 5.87 8.92
N VAL A 219 13.61 4.71 8.65
CA VAL A 219 12.55 4.52 7.64
C VAL A 219 11.26 4.08 8.30
N ALA A 220 10.13 4.73 8.01
CA ALA A 220 8.81 4.31 8.48
C ALA A 220 8.65 4.14 10.03
N GLY A 221 9.56 4.70 10.81
CA GLY A 221 9.62 4.57 12.28
C GLY A 221 10.55 3.46 12.79
N ILE A 222 11.20 2.71 11.89
CA ILE A 222 12.30 1.78 12.18
C ILE A 222 13.60 2.58 12.22
N ARG A 223 14.37 2.43 13.30
CA ARG A 223 15.68 3.07 13.45
C ARG A 223 16.79 2.22 12.87
#